data_AF-A0A0B8QPX5-F1
#
_entry.id   AF-A0A0B8QPX5-F1
#
_cell.length_a   1.000
_cell.length_b   1.000
_cell.length_c   1.000
_cell.angle_alpha   90.00
_cell.angle_beta   90.00
_cell.angle_gamma   90.00
#
_symmetry.space_group_name_H-M   'P 1'
#
loop_
_entity.id
_entity.type
_entity.pdbx_description
1 polymer ?
#
loop_
_entity_poly.entity_id
_entity_poly.type
_entity_poly.pdbx_seq_one_letter_code
_entity_poly.pdbx_strand_id
1 'polypeptide(L)'
;MLKPYEYNRIKYLTFDLVNVYHSVNDKSTVEAVYAQVATEILQIAENADSLVSENNLSVKVAIQEYLSAIDNPKLSREQAEKLLTELKTLVEAFHLPSEAQMKKAFKKVKS
;
A
#
# COMPACT_ATOMS: atom_id res chain seq x y z
N MET A 1 -8.94 -5.55 5.91
CA MET A 1 -7.50 -5.92 5.79
C MET A 1 -7.03 -5.57 4.39
N LEU A 2 -5.76 -5.15 4.22
CA LEU A 2 -5.24 -4.70 2.92
C LEU A 2 -4.81 -5.90 2.07
N LYS A 3 -5.18 -5.95 0.79
CA LYS A 3 -4.74 -7.05 -0.09
C LYS A 3 -3.31 -6.81 -0.60
N PRO A 4 -2.56 -7.88 -0.98
CA PRO A 4 -1.19 -7.73 -1.47
C PRO A 4 -1.02 -6.79 -2.67
N TYR A 5 -1.99 -6.76 -3.60
CA TYR A 5 -1.94 -5.87 -4.76
C TYR A 5 -2.16 -4.39 -4.36
N GLU A 6 -2.98 -4.14 -3.35
CA GLU A 6 -3.27 -2.80 -2.81
C GLU A 6 -2.03 -2.25 -2.12
N TYR A 7 -1.37 -3.07 -1.29
CA TYR A 7 -0.08 -2.74 -0.69
C TYR A 7 0.99 -2.42 -1.74
N ASN A 8 1.11 -3.23 -2.78
CA ASN A 8 2.07 -2.99 -3.85
C ASN A 8 1.79 -1.69 -4.60
N ARG A 9 0.51 -1.32 -4.75
CA ARG A 9 0.13 -0.04 -5.34
C ARG A 9 0.56 1.14 -4.45
N ILE A 10 0.28 1.07 -3.15
CA ILE A 10 0.75 2.09 -2.18
C ILE A 10 2.27 2.21 -2.24
N LYS A 11 3.00 1.09 -2.20
CA LYS A 11 4.47 1.07 -2.32
C LYS A 11 4.97 1.79 -3.56
N TYR A 12 4.34 1.55 -4.72
CA TYR A 12 4.70 2.23 -5.96
C TYR A 12 4.48 3.74 -5.85
N LEU A 13 3.30 4.17 -5.39
CA LEU A 13 2.94 5.58 -5.22
C LEU A 13 3.89 6.31 -4.27
N THR A 14 4.27 5.69 -3.15
CA THR A 14 5.21 6.27 -2.19
C THR A 14 6.59 6.48 -2.79
N PHE A 15 7.09 5.52 -3.57
CA PHE A 15 8.39 5.68 -4.22
C PHE A 15 8.37 6.71 -5.34
N ASP A 16 7.27 6.80 -6.07
CA ASP A 16 7.09 7.83 -7.08
C ASP A 16 7.05 9.23 -6.44
N LEU A 17 6.32 9.37 -5.32
CA LEU A 17 6.29 10.60 -4.53
C LEU A 17 7.68 11.00 -3.98
N VAL A 18 8.44 10.03 -3.45
CA VAL A 18 9.83 10.27 -3.00
C VAL A 18 10.72 10.71 -4.16
N ASN A 19 10.52 10.17 -5.36
CA ASN A 19 11.26 10.63 -6.54
C ASN A 19 10.88 12.07 -6.89
N VAL A 20 9.58 12.41 -6.82
CA VAL A 20 9.08 13.76 -7.07
C VAL A 20 9.65 14.77 -6.07
N TYR A 21 9.73 14.44 -4.79
CA TYR A 21 10.37 15.27 -3.76
C TYR A 21 11.84 15.61 -4.06
N HIS A 22 12.58 14.70 -4.70
CA HIS A 22 14.00 14.89 -5.00
C HIS A 22 14.27 15.41 -6.42
N SER A 23 13.32 15.30 -7.35
CA SER A 23 13.52 15.67 -8.76
C SER A 23 12.77 16.93 -9.19
N VAL A 24 11.69 17.30 -8.50
CA VAL A 24 10.87 18.46 -8.82
C VAL A 24 11.15 19.57 -7.82
N ASN A 25 11.59 20.72 -8.32
CA ASN A 25 11.88 21.91 -7.51
C ASN A 25 10.67 22.85 -7.33
N ASP A 26 9.59 22.61 -8.07
CA ASP A 26 8.36 23.39 -7.97
C ASP A 26 7.45 22.87 -6.86
N LYS A 27 7.23 23.70 -5.84
CA LYS A 27 6.45 23.34 -4.65
C LYS A 27 4.98 23.07 -4.98
N SER A 28 4.39 23.85 -5.87
CA SER A 28 2.98 23.70 -6.26
C SER A 28 2.74 22.37 -6.98
N THR A 29 3.68 21.96 -7.85
CA THR A 29 3.63 20.63 -8.49
C THR A 29 3.78 19.51 -7.47
N VAL A 30 4.70 19.63 -6.51
CA VAL A 30 4.89 18.63 -5.45
C VAL A 30 3.63 18.47 -4.60
N GLU A 31 3.00 19.57 -4.18
CA GLU A 31 1.75 19.56 -3.40
C GLU A 31 0.60 18.91 -4.19
N ALA A 32 0.48 19.21 -5.49
CA ALA A 32 -0.53 18.60 -6.35
C ALA A 32 -0.35 17.09 -6.51
N VAL A 33 0.90 16.64 -6.70
CA VAL A 33 1.22 15.21 -6.79
C VAL A 33 0.96 14.51 -5.46
N TYR A 34 1.34 15.12 -4.33
CA TYR A 34 1.03 14.59 -3.01
C TYR A 34 -0.47 14.44 -2.80
N ALA A 35 -1.27 15.47 -3.12
CA ALA A 35 -2.72 15.42 -2.99
C ALA A 35 -3.35 14.30 -3.83
N GLN A 36 -2.83 14.07 -5.05
CA GLN A 36 -3.25 12.96 -5.90
C GLN A 36 -2.91 11.60 -5.28
N VAL A 37 -1.66 11.42 -4.84
CA VAL A 37 -1.19 10.19 -4.18
C VAL A 37 -2.00 9.90 -2.91
N ALA A 38 -2.21 10.92 -2.07
CA ALA A 38 -2.99 10.81 -0.84
C ALA A 38 -4.44 10.40 -1.14
N THR A 39 -5.07 11.01 -2.15
CA THR A 39 -6.43 10.65 -2.56
C THR A 39 -6.51 9.19 -3.01
N GLU A 40 -5.54 8.72 -3.81
CA GLU A 40 -5.53 7.34 -4.29
C GLU A 40 -5.32 6.33 -3.15
N ILE A 41 -4.40 6.62 -2.22
CA ILE A 41 -4.17 5.79 -1.04
C ILE A 41 -5.42 5.74 -0.14
N LEU A 42 -6.11 6.87 0.06
CA LEU A 42 -7.37 6.91 0.82
C LEU A 42 -8.47 6.09 0.14
N GLN A 43 -8.61 6.18 -1.18
CA GLN A 43 -9.58 5.35 -1.92
C GLN A 43 -9.28 3.86 -1.78
N ILE A 44 -8.01 3.47 -1.81
CA ILE A 44 -7.60 2.07 -1.57
C ILE A 44 -8.02 1.64 -0.15
N ALA A 45 -7.84 2.48 0.86
CA ALA A 45 -8.26 2.19 2.23
C ALA A 45 -9.80 2.08 2.36
N GLU A 46 -10.56 2.97 1.73
CA GLU A 46 -12.04 2.92 1.73
C GLU A 46 -12.60 1.68 1.03
N ASN A 47 -11.96 1.27 -0.08
CA ASN A 47 -12.32 0.04 -0.79
C ASN A 47 -11.99 -1.22 0.02
N ALA A 48 -10.90 -1.18 0.80
CA ALA A 48 -10.54 -2.27 1.72
C ALA A 48 -11.51 -2.37 2.92
N ASP A 49 -12.12 -1.26 3.34
CA ASP A 49 -13.12 -1.18 4.42
C ASP A 49 -14.50 -1.76 4.04
N SER A 50 -14.81 -1.86 2.75
CA SER A 50 -16.13 -2.31 2.27
C SER A 50 -16.40 -3.81 2.48
N LEU A 51 -15.41 -4.58 2.97
CA LEU A 51 -15.52 -6.01 3.24
C LEU A 51 -15.13 -6.33 4.70
N VAL A 52 -16.16 -6.44 5.56
CA VAL A 52 -16.19 -7.22 6.83
C VAL A 52 -15.61 -6.57 8.10
N SER A 53 -16.53 -6.28 9.04
CA SER A 53 -16.47 -6.32 10.52
C SER A 53 -15.33 -5.65 11.31
N GLU A 54 -15.73 -4.72 12.21
CA GLU A 54 -15.23 -4.31 13.54
C GLU A 54 -13.71 -4.12 13.82
N ASN A 55 -12.78 -4.75 13.09
CA ASN A 55 -11.33 -4.55 13.18
C ASN A 55 -10.79 -3.45 12.23
N ASN A 56 -11.66 -2.86 11.42
CA ASN A 56 -11.33 -1.95 10.31
C ASN A 56 -10.96 -0.52 10.73
N LEU A 57 -11.27 -0.10 11.96
CA LEU A 57 -10.83 1.19 12.48
C LEU A 57 -9.29 1.32 12.47
N SER A 58 -8.57 0.20 12.57
CA SER A 58 -7.11 0.16 12.58
C SER A 58 -6.45 0.49 11.24
N VAL A 59 -7.04 0.07 10.10
CA VAL A 59 -6.42 0.25 8.77
C VAL A 59 -6.52 1.69 8.31
N LYS A 60 -7.69 2.32 8.47
CA LYS A 60 -7.89 3.72 8.09
C LYS A 60 -7.03 4.66 8.95
N VAL A 61 -6.93 4.40 10.25
CA VAL A 61 -6.06 5.18 11.16
C VAL A 61 -4.58 5.00 10.78
N ALA A 62 -4.13 3.77 10.54
CA ALA A 62 -2.75 3.51 10.12
C ALA A 62 -2.41 4.16 8.76
N ILE A 63 -3.36 4.18 7.81
CA ILE A 63 -3.20 4.89 6.53
C ILE A 63 -3.11 6.40 6.75
N GLN A 64 -3.91 6.98 7.65
CA GLN A 64 -3.86 8.42 7.95
C GLN A 64 -2.55 8.83 8.63
N GLU A 65 -2.07 8.02 9.58
CA GLU A 65 -0.75 8.20 10.19
C GLU A 65 0.37 8.06 9.14
N TYR A 66 0.24 7.08 8.24
CA TYR A 66 1.16 6.88 7.12
C TYR A 66 1.19 8.09 6.18
N LEU A 67 0.03 8.64 5.80
CA LEU A 67 -0.07 9.84 4.97
C LEU A 67 0.62 11.04 5.61
N SER A 68 0.41 11.22 6.91
CA SER A 68 1.07 12.26 7.69
C SER A 68 2.59 12.08 7.75
N ALA A 69 3.07 10.82 7.76
CA ALA A 69 4.49 10.50 7.76
C ALA A 69 5.17 10.70 6.38
N ILE A 70 4.44 10.51 5.28
CA ILE A 70 4.96 10.73 3.92
C ILE A 70 4.82 12.18 3.43
N ASP A 71 4.06 13.03 4.12
CA ASP A 71 3.96 14.48 3.90
C ASP A 71 5.22 15.23 4.39
N ASN A 72 6.39 14.71 3.99
CA ASN A 72 7.67 15.29 4.33
C ASN A 72 8.53 15.36 3.06
N PRO A 73 8.79 16.55 2.50
CA PRO A 73 9.62 16.71 1.32
C PRO A 73 11.07 16.24 1.47
N LYS A 74 11.54 15.99 2.70
CA LYS A 74 12.89 15.44 2.98
C LYS A 74 12.88 13.92 3.15
N LEU A 75 11.76 13.26 2.89
CA LEU A 75 11.62 11.82 3.08
C LEU A 75 12.59 11.07 2.17
N SER A 76 13.50 10.32 2.79
CA SER A 76 14.40 9.45 2.04
C SER A 76 13.72 8.13 1.65
N ARG A 77 14.26 7.47 0.63
CA ARG A 77 13.77 6.15 0.21
C ARG A 77 13.83 5.11 1.33
N GLU A 78 14.89 5.14 2.14
CA GLU A 78 15.06 4.23 3.28
C GLU A 78 13.99 4.47 4.37
N GLN A 79 13.65 5.73 4.62
CA GLN A 79 12.57 6.09 5.56
C GLN A 79 11.22 5.60 5.04
N ALA A 80 10.94 5.81 3.75
CA ALA A 80 9.73 5.29 3.10
C ALA A 80 9.63 3.76 3.19
N GLU A 81 10.73 3.03 3.04
CA GLU A 81 10.75 1.57 3.19
C GLU A 81 10.43 1.10 4.62
N LYS A 82 10.91 1.82 5.64
CA LYS A 82 10.56 1.52 7.04
C LYS A 82 9.06 1.68 7.27
N LEU A 83 8.48 2.82 6.85
CA LEU A 83 7.04 3.08 6.96
C LEU A 83 6.21 2.03 6.20
N LEU A 84 6.67 1.62 5.01
CA LEU A 84 6.03 0.54 4.24
C LEU A 84 6.13 -0.82 4.90
N THR A 85 7.18 -1.07 5.70
CA THR A 85 7.35 -2.33 6.44
C THR A 85 6.36 -2.42 7.59
N GLU A 86 6.10 -1.31 8.28
CA GLU A 86 5.06 -1.21 9.30
C GLU A 86 3.68 -1.44 8.68
N LEU A 87 3.39 -0.80 7.54
CA LEU A 87 2.13 -0.99 6.80
C LEU A 87 1.94 -2.43 6.30
N LYS A 88 3.03 -3.17 6.02
CA LYS A 88 2.98 -4.57 5.57
C LYS A 88 2.33 -5.50 6.59
N THR A 89 2.39 -5.16 7.89
CA THR A 89 1.76 -5.97 8.95
C THR A 89 0.24 -6.04 8.83
N LEU A 90 -0.37 -5.09 8.13
CA LEU A 90 -1.82 -4.99 7.89
C LEU A 90 -2.26 -5.72 6.61
N VAL A 91 -1.32 -6.32 5.88
CA VAL A 91 -1.57 -7.00 4.62
C VAL A 91 -2.00 -8.44 4.87
N GLU A 92 -3.11 -8.83 4.25
CA GLU A 92 -3.56 -10.22 4.26
C GLU A 92 -2.54 -11.10 3.52
N ALA A 93 -2.01 -12.10 4.23
CA ALA A 93 -1.07 -13.04 3.65
C ALA A 93 -1.76 -13.88 2.56
N PHE A 94 -1.06 -14.12 1.46
CA PHE A 94 -1.58 -15.01 0.42
C PHE A 94 -1.73 -16.42 0.98
N HIS A 95 -2.95 -16.94 0.97
CA HIS A 95 -3.22 -18.32 1.36
C HIS A 95 -2.67 -19.28 0.31
N LEU A 96 -1.57 -19.96 0.65
CA LEU A 96 -1.03 -21.02 -0.19
C LEU A 96 -2.06 -22.16 -0.27
N PRO A 97 -2.44 -22.58 -1.49
CA PRO A 97 -3.36 -23.70 -1.66
C PRO A 97 -2.69 -25.00 -1.17
N SER A 98 -3.50 -25.90 -0.62
CA SER A 98 -3.01 -27.23 -0.23
C SER A 98 -2.66 -28.08 -1.45
N GLU A 99 -1.86 -29.15 -1.27
CA GLU A 99 -1.51 -30.07 -2.37
C GLU A 99 -2.74 -30.62 -3.10
N ALA A 100 -3.83 -30.89 -2.39
CA ALA A 100 -5.07 -31.37 -2.98
C ALA A 100 -5.72 -30.31 -3.89
N GLN A 101 -5.70 -29.04 -3.47
CA GLN A 101 -6.18 -27.92 -4.28
C GLN A 101 -5.27 -27.68 -5.49
N MET A 102 -3.95 -27.80 -5.33
CA MET A 102 -2.99 -27.69 -6.43
C MET A 102 -3.19 -28.82 -7.46
N LYS A 103 -3.33 -30.08 -7.03
CA LYS A 103 -3.62 -31.21 -7.94
C LYS A 103 -4.94 -31.02 -8.70
N LYS A 104 -5.95 -30.42 -8.05
CA LYS A 104 -7.23 -30.10 -8.70
C LYS A 104 -7.11 -28.95 -9.70
N ALA A 105 -6.29 -27.95 -9.43
CA ALA A 105 -6.03 -26.84 -10.35
C ALA A 105 -5.19 -27.28 -11.56
N PHE A 106 -4.19 -28.13 -11.32
CA PHE A 106 -3.23 -28.57 -12.33
C PHE A 106 -3.47 -30.02 -12.78
N LYS A 107 -4.71 -30.36 -13.17
CA LYS A 107 -5.09 -31.73 -13.60
C LYS A 107 -4.24 -32.33 -14.73
N LYS A 108 -3.61 -31.49 -15.55
CA LYS A 108 -2.81 -31.91 -16.72
C LYS A 108 -1.30 -31.94 -16.45
N VAL A 109 -0.86 -31.44 -15.30
CA VAL A 109 0.56 -31.46 -14.92
C VAL A 109 0.81 -32.77 -14.20
N LYS A 110 1.66 -33.62 -14.79
CA LYS A 110 2.14 -34.83 -14.10
C LYS A 110 3.27 -34.43 -13.17
N SER A 111 3.15 -34.80 -11.90
CA SER A 111 4.22 -34.71 -10.90
C SER A 111 5.30 -35.74 -11.17
#